data_AF-A0A7Y6UJ67-F1
#
_entry.id   AF-A0A7Y6UJ67-F1
#
_cell.length_a   1.000
_cell.length_b   1.000
_cell.length_c   1.000
_cell.angle_alpha   90.00
_cell.angle_beta   90.00
_cell.angle_gamma   90.00
#
_symmetry.space_group_name_H-M   'P 1'
#
loop_
_entity.id
_entity.type
_entity.pdbx_description
1 polymer ?
#
loop_
_entity_poly.entity_id
_entity_poly.type
_entity_poly.pdbx_seq_one_letter_code
_entity_poly.pdbx_strand_id
1 'polypeptide(L)'
;MQAPQAPASSEPGQIMGIDKKAELDRLYLDVEAGRQKMGLGEAAPFSCEGEACGKPTPMALTPHPTKATDAACKPANTDTCNTSCTLSDSICTNADKICRLAADLAPDNDAAAKCEKATTTCTKAHESCCSCL
;
A
#
# COMPACT_ATOMS: atom_id res chain seq x y z
N MET A 1 -8.37 51.84 -24.30
CA MET A 1 -9.47 50.87 -24.13
C MET A 1 -8.85 49.59 -23.58
N GLN A 2 -8.96 49.36 -22.25
CA GLN A 2 -8.40 48.19 -21.57
C GLN A 2 -9.55 47.21 -21.29
N ALA A 3 -9.46 46.00 -21.83
CA ALA A 3 -10.40 44.94 -21.56
C ALA A 3 -10.06 44.26 -20.21
N PRO A 4 -11.04 44.02 -19.32
CA PRO A 4 -10.81 43.24 -18.12
C PRO A 4 -10.68 41.75 -18.48
N GLN A 5 -9.56 41.13 -18.12
CA GLN A 5 -9.39 39.69 -18.16
C GLN A 5 -10.10 39.08 -16.95
N ALA A 6 -11.03 38.15 -17.21
CA ALA A 6 -11.70 37.35 -16.19
C ALA A 6 -10.71 36.38 -15.51
N PRO A 7 -10.86 36.07 -14.22
CA PRO A 7 -10.06 35.03 -13.57
C PRO A 7 -10.42 33.66 -14.15
N ALA A 8 -9.39 32.89 -14.49
CA ALA A 8 -9.51 31.52 -14.96
C ALA A 8 -10.24 30.65 -13.91
N SER A 9 -11.34 30.05 -14.34
CA SER A 9 -12.07 29.04 -13.59
C SER A 9 -11.14 27.85 -13.28
N SER A 10 -10.80 27.67 -12.01
CA SER A 10 -10.17 26.45 -11.52
C SER A 10 -11.18 25.31 -11.63
N GLU A 11 -10.89 24.32 -12.46
CA GLU A 11 -11.72 23.14 -12.63
C GLU A 11 -11.80 22.35 -11.31
N PRO A 12 -12.99 22.05 -10.77
CA PRO A 12 -13.17 21.38 -9.48
C PRO A 12 -12.69 19.93 -9.44
N GLY A 13 -12.25 19.36 -10.56
CA GLY A 13 -11.70 17.99 -10.64
C GLY A 13 -10.23 17.85 -10.21
N GLN A 14 -9.44 18.93 -10.27
CA GLN A 14 -8.01 18.85 -9.94
C GLN A 14 -7.73 18.80 -8.44
N ILE A 15 -8.61 19.39 -7.60
CA ILE A 15 -8.39 19.45 -6.14
C ILE A 15 -8.53 18.05 -5.51
N MET A 16 -9.58 17.29 -5.88
CA MET A 16 -9.80 15.94 -5.34
C MET A 16 -8.70 14.94 -5.71
N GLY A 17 -8.05 15.10 -6.87
CA GLY A 17 -6.94 14.23 -7.27
C GLY A 17 -5.66 14.46 -6.45
N ILE A 18 -5.44 15.72 -6.02
CA ILE A 18 -4.29 16.09 -5.19
C ILE A 18 -4.42 15.50 -3.78
N ASP A 19 -5.62 15.52 -3.20
CA ASP A 19 -5.88 14.94 -1.88
C ASP A 19 -5.64 13.42 -1.87
N LYS A 20 -6.11 12.71 -2.90
CA LYS A 20 -5.91 11.26 -3.04
C LYS A 20 -4.44 10.88 -3.18
N LYS A 21 -3.66 11.68 -3.92
CA LYS A 21 -2.22 11.43 -4.09
C LYS A 21 -1.46 11.67 -2.79
N ALA A 22 -1.77 12.75 -2.08
CA ALA A 22 -1.20 13.02 -0.76
C ALA A 22 -1.56 11.95 0.28
N GLU A 23 -2.79 11.45 0.25
CA GLU A 23 -3.22 10.33 1.11
C GLU A 23 -2.46 9.05 0.77
N LEU A 24 -2.29 8.74 -0.52
CA LEU A 24 -1.52 7.59 -0.99
C LEU A 24 -0.07 7.65 -0.52
N ASP A 25 0.59 8.80 -0.65
CA ASP A 25 1.95 9.03 -0.16
C ASP A 25 2.05 8.84 1.36
N ARG A 26 1.10 9.38 2.12
CA ARG A 26 1.07 9.22 3.58
C ARG A 26 0.95 7.74 3.97
N LEU A 27 0.01 7.02 3.37
CA LEU A 27 -0.20 5.60 3.64
C LEU A 27 1.03 4.78 3.27
N TYR A 28 1.69 5.12 2.16
CA TYR A 28 2.92 4.45 1.73
C TYR A 28 4.06 4.67 2.73
N LEU A 29 4.21 5.88 3.27
CA LEU A 29 5.17 6.17 4.34
C LEU A 29 4.85 5.37 5.62
N ASP A 30 3.58 5.21 5.99
CA ASP A 30 3.18 4.39 7.14
C ASP A 30 3.54 2.90 6.92
N VAL A 31 3.37 2.38 5.71
CA VAL A 31 3.78 1.01 5.34
C VAL A 31 5.30 0.85 5.46
N GLU A 32 6.09 1.79 4.93
CA GLU A 32 7.55 1.75 5.03
C GLU A 32 8.04 1.90 6.48
N ALA A 33 7.40 2.76 7.28
CA ALA A 33 7.70 2.88 8.70
C ALA A 33 7.38 1.59 9.47
N GLY A 34 6.26 0.93 9.15
CA GLY A 34 5.90 -0.38 9.69
C GLY A 34 6.93 -1.45 9.31
N ARG A 35 7.32 -1.50 8.03
CA ARG A 35 8.36 -2.40 7.50
C ARG A 35 9.66 -2.28 8.29
N GLN A 36 10.12 -1.04 8.49
CA GLN A 36 11.35 -0.75 9.25
C GLN A 36 11.24 -1.15 10.71
N LYS A 37 10.10 -0.90 11.37
CA LYS A 37 9.85 -1.33 12.76
C LYS A 37 9.89 -2.85 12.93
N MET A 38 9.46 -3.59 11.91
CA MET A 38 9.54 -5.05 11.91
C MET A 38 10.91 -5.59 11.48
N GLY A 39 11.86 -4.71 11.10
CA GLY A 39 13.17 -5.12 10.59
C GLY A 39 13.10 -5.86 9.26
N LEU A 40 12.00 -5.68 8.50
CA LEU A 40 11.83 -6.35 7.22
C LEU A 40 12.74 -5.68 6.18
N GLY A 41 13.49 -6.51 5.47
CA GLY A 41 14.27 -6.07 4.32
C GLY A 41 13.38 -5.33 3.31
N GLU A 42 13.97 -4.42 2.54
CA GLU A 42 13.22 -3.66 1.54
C GLU A 42 12.42 -4.59 0.65
N ALA A 43 11.17 -4.20 0.36
CA ALA A 43 10.44 -4.83 -0.71
C ALA A 43 11.30 -4.57 -1.95
N ALA A 44 12.03 -5.60 -2.39
CA ALA A 44 12.86 -5.50 -3.57
C ALA A 44 11.95 -4.94 -4.68
N PRO A 45 12.43 -3.99 -5.50
CA PRO A 45 11.73 -3.71 -6.74
C PRO A 45 11.54 -5.06 -7.42
N PHE A 46 10.31 -5.38 -7.80
CA PHE A 46 9.99 -6.65 -8.40
C PHE A 46 10.76 -6.71 -9.74
N SER A 47 12.00 -7.22 -9.72
CA SER A 47 12.78 -7.54 -10.92
C SER A 47 12.25 -8.85 -11.47
N CYS A 48 11.02 -8.78 -11.96
CA CYS A 48 10.40 -9.86 -12.70
C CYS A 48 10.95 -9.86 -14.13
N GLU A 49 12.14 -10.40 -14.29
CA GLU A 49 12.68 -10.68 -15.61
C GLU A 49 11.93 -11.92 -16.15
N GLY A 50 10.81 -11.71 -16.85
CA GLY A 50 10.04 -12.79 -17.47
C GLY A 50 8.64 -12.40 -17.96
N GLU A 51 8.13 -13.13 -18.96
CA GLU A 51 6.85 -12.94 -19.67
C GLU A 51 5.59 -12.92 -18.77
N ALA A 52 5.73 -13.35 -17.51
CA ALA A 52 4.70 -13.29 -16.49
C ALA A 52 4.53 -11.89 -15.85
N CYS A 53 5.46 -10.96 -16.09
CA CYS A 53 5.40 -9.62 -15.50
C CYS A 53 4.63 -8.58 -16.33
N GLY A 54 4.19 -8.95 -17.52
CA GLY A 54 3.38 -8.08 -18.37
C GLY A 54 1.88 -8.10 -18.03
N LYS A 55 1.47 -8.90 -17.05
CA LYS A 55 0.10 -8.84 -16.54
C LYS A 55 0.14 -8.01 -15.28
N PRO A 56 -0.44 -6.79 -15.23
CA PRO A 56 -0.79 -6.22 -13.95
C PRO A 56 -1.56 -7.32 -13.23
N THR A 57 -1.02 -7.82 -12.12
CA THR A 57 -1.85 -8.56 -11.19
C THR A 57 -3.06 -7.66 -11.00
N PRO A 58 -4.28 -8.12 -11.34
CA PRO A 58 -5.45 -7.26 -11.28
C PRO A 58 -5.41 -6.67 -9.90
N MET A 59 -5.29 -5.32 -9.80
CA MET A 59 -5.03 -4.63 -8.53
C MET A 59 -5.97 -5.25 -7.51
N ALA A 60 -5.43 -6.15 -6.69
CA ALA A 60 -6.28 -7.15 -6.10
C ALA A 60 -6.95 -6.42 -4.94
N LEU A 61 -8.15 -5.90 -5.22
CA LEU A 61 -9.03 -5.28 -4.22
C LEU A 61 -9.48 -6.31 -3.17
N THR A 62 -9.02 -7.55 -3.29
CA THR A 62 -9.13 -8.55 -2.25
C THR A 62 -8.33 -8.09 -1.04
N PRO A 63 -8.95 -8.02 0.14
CA PRO A 63 -8.26 -7.60 1.34
C PRO A 63 -7.09 -8.54 1.62
N HIS A 64 -5.95 -7.94 1.96
CA HIS A 64 -4.77 -8.69 2.33
C HIS A 64 -5.00 -9.46 3.64
N PRO A 65 -4.45 -10.68 3.76
CA PRO A 65 -4.62 -11.47 4.97
C PRO A 65 -3.96 -10.78 6.17
N THR A 66 -4.69 -10.75 7.28
CA THR A 66 -4.28 -10.33 8.62
C THR A 66 -4.28 -11.54 9.55
N LYS A 67 -3.66 -11.43 10.73
CA LYS A 67 -3.74 -12.48 11.77
C LYS A 67 -5.18 -12.85 12.11
N ALA A 68 -6.11 -11.89 12.03
CA ALA A 68 -7.53 -12.11 12.32
C ALA A 68 -8.26 -12.88 11.20
N THR A 69 -7.80 -12.77 9.96
CA THR A 69 -8.47 -13.38 8.79
C THR A 69 -7.79 -14.66 8.31
N ASP A 70 -6.53 -14.88 8.67
CA ASP A 70 -5.77 -16.07 8.28
C ASP A 70 -5.78 -17.14 9.39
N ALA A 71 -6.64 -18.14 9.23
CA ALA A 71 -6.78 -19.24 10.21
C ALA A 71 -5.57 -20.19 10.25
N ALA A 72 -4.70 -20.14 9.24
CA ALA A 72 -3.46 -20.93 9.19
C ALA A 72 -2.34 -20.25 9.99
N CYS A 73 -2.39 -18.93 10.13
CA CYS A 73 -1.49 -18.11 10.92
C CYS A 73 -1.71 -18.36 12.42
N LYS A 74 -0.77 -19.09 13.03
CA LYS A 74 -0.79 -19.40 14.47
C LYS A 74 0.47 -18.91 15.16
N PRO A 75 0.66 -17.58 15.28
CA PRO A 75 1.78 -17.02 16.01
C PRO A 75 1.69 -17.39 17.49
N ALA A 76 2.84 -17.50 18.14
CA ALA A 76 2.91 -17.64 19.59
C ALA A 76 2.25 -16.46 20.29
N ASN A 77 1.61 -16.71 21.43
CA ASN A 77 0.95 -15.67 22.20
C ASN A 77 1.92 -14.95 23.15
N THR A 78 3.01 -14.45 22.58
CA THR A 78 4.00 -13.61 23.28
C THR A 78 3.78 -12.15 22.90
N ASP A 79 4.15 -11.21 23.78
CA ASP A 79 4.04 -9.78 23.50
C ASP A 79 4.79 -9.36 22.23
N THR A 80 5.93 -10.00 21.95
CA THR A 80 6.72 -9.78 20.73
C THR A 80 5.95 -10.18 19.48
N CYS A 81 5.41 -11.40 19.44
CA CYS A 81 4.65 -11.87 18.28
C CYS A 81 3.34 -11.07 18.10
N ASN A 82 2.65 -10.73 19.19
CA ASN A 82 1.46 -9.88 19.12
C ASN A 82 1.79 -8.49 18.56
N THR A 83 2.94 -7.90 18.91
CA THR A 83 3.40 -6.62 18.36
C THR A 83 3.70 -6.74 16.87
N SER A 84 4.43 -7.77 16.44
CA SER A 84 4.73 -8.03 15.03
C SER A 84 3.46 -8.25 14.21
N CYS A 85 2.50 -9.00 14.73
CA CYS A 85 1.22 -9.23 14.06
C CYS A 85 0.36 -7.97 14.00
N THR A 86 0.36 -7.15 15.04
CA THR A 86 -0.34 -5.85 15.02
C THR A 86 0.26 -4.92 13.96
N LEU A 87 1.59 -4.88 13.84
CA LEU A 87 2.27 -4.13 12.80
C LEU A 87 1.95 -4.68 11.41
N SER A 88 1.97 -6.00 11.24
CA SER A 88 1.56 -6.67 10.01
C SER A 88 0.14 -6.30 9.59
N ASP A 89 -0.82 -6.37 10.50
CA ASP A 89 -2.22 -6.05 10.21
C ASP A 89 -2.38 -4.58 9.78
N SER A 90 -1.64 -3.67 10.42
CA SER A 90 -1.62 -2.25 10.02
C SER A 90 -1.00 -2.04 8.64
N ILE A 91 0.10 -2.72 8.33
CA ILE A 91 0.77 -2.66 7.02
C ILE A 91 -0.20 -3.15 5.93
N CYS A 92 -0.83 -4.30 6.15
CA CYS A 92 -1.77 -4.91 5.21
C CYS A 92 -3.02 -4.04 4.99
N THR A 93 -3.56 -3.47 6.07
CA THR A 93 -4.68 -2.51 5.98
C THR A 93 -4.32 -1.26 5.17
N ASN A 94 -3.10 -0.74 5.35
CA ASN A 94 -2.64 0.42 4.58
C ASN A 94 -2.34 0.05 3.13
N ALA A 95 -1.79 -1.13 2.85
CA ALA A 95 -1.59 -1.65 1.50
C ALA A 95 -2.91 -1.73 0.72
N ASP A 96 -3.98 -2.23 1.35
CA ASP A 96 -5.34 -2.22 0.78
C ASP A 96 -5.81 -0.83 0.37
N LYS A 97 -5.62 0.16 1.25
CA LYS A 97 -6.00 1.55 0.99
C LYS A 97 -5.17 2.16 -0.14
N ILE A 98 -3.86 1.92 -0.16
CA ILE A 98 -2.96 2.37 -1.23
C ILE A 98 -3.43 1.80 -2.57
N CYS A 99 -3.74 0.50 -2.63
CA CYS A 99 -4.22 -0.14 -3.86
C CYS A 99 -5.58 0.39 -4.33
N ARG A 100 -6.50 0.70 -3.41
CA ARG A 100 -7.76 1.38 -3.73
C ARG A 100 -7.54 2.77 -4.30
N LEU A 101 -6.71 3.59 -3.63
CA LEU A 101 -6.37 4.94 -4.10
C LEU A 101 -5.65 4.90 -5.45
N ALA A 102 -4.78 3.92 -5.66
CA ALA A 102 -4.07 3.76 -6.92
C ALA A 102 -5.01 3.38 -8.07
N ALA A 103 -6.01 2.53 -7.83
CA ALA A 103 -7.06 2.26 -8.82
C ALA A 103 -7.89 3.51 -9.14
N ASP A 104 -8.18 4.35 -8.14
CA ASP A 104 -8.89 5.62 -8.30
C ASP A 104 -8.07 6.70 -9.03
N LEU A 105 -6.73 6.62 -8.96
CA LEU A 105 -5.78 7.54 -9.58
C LEU A 105 -5.29 7.06 -10.96
N ALA A 106 -5.74 5.90 -11.45
CA ALA A 106 -5.33 5.36 -12.73
C ALA A 106 -5.56 6.39 -13.86
N PRO A 107 -4.60 6.57 -14.80
CA PRO A 107 -3.43 5.71 -15.06
C PRO A 107 -2.10 6.14 -14.38
N ASP A 108 -2.11 6.70 -13.17
CA ASP A 108 -0.88 7.08 -12.44
C ASP A 108 0.01 5.85 -12.12
N ASN A 109 1.15 5.72 -12.82
CA ASN A 109 2.09 4.61 -12.67
C ASN A 109 2.79 4.58 -11.29
N ASP A 110 2.97 5.74 -10.65
CA ASP A 110 3.59 5.83 -9.33
C ASP A 110 2.66 5.26 -8.25
N ALA A 111 1.36 5.56 -8.35
CA ALA A 111 0.35 4.97 -7.50
C ALA A 111 0.29 3.43 -7.63
N ALA A 112 0.35 2.91 -8.86
CA ALA A 112 0.41 1.48 -9.12
C ALA A 112 1.65 0.82 -8.49
N ALA A 113 2.85 1.40 -8.70
CA ALA A 113 4.09 0.88 -8.14
C ALA A 113 4.08 0.88 -6.59
N LYS A 114 3.45 1.89 -5.96
CA LYS A 114 3.31 1.96 -4.50
C LYS A 114 2.35 0.90 -3.97
N CYS A 115 1.25 0.62 -4.66
CA CYS A 115 0.38 -0.52 -4.33
C CYS A 115 1.16 -1.83 -4.36
N GLU A 116 1.90 -2.12 -5.42
CA GLU A 116 2.66 -3.37 -5.55
C GLU A 116 3.71 -3.53 -4.44
N LYS A 117 4.44 -2.47 -4.12
CA LYS A 117 5.40 -2.46 -3.01
C LYS A 117 4.72 -2.65 -1.65
N ALA A 118 3.58 -2.00 -1.43
CA ALA A 118 2.83 -2.14 -0.19
C ALA A 118 2.27 -3.55 -0.01
N THR A 119 1.74 -4.16 -1.08
CA THR A 119 1.33 -5.57 -1.10
C THR A 119 2.49 -6.50 -0.78
N THR A 120 3.64 -6.31 -1.42
CA THR A 120 4.84 -7.13 -1.13
C THR A 120 5.27 -7.01 0.33
N THR A 121 5.22 -5.79 0.88
CA THR A 121 5.56 -5.52 2.29
C THR A 121 4.57 -6.18 3.24
N CYS A 122 3.28 -6.10 2.94
CA CYS A 122 2.23 -6.80 3.69
C CYS A 122 2.47 -8.32 3.71
N THR A 123 2.72 -8.95 2.56
CA THR A 123 2.98 -10.40 2.51
C THR A 123 4.15 -10.78 3.42
N LYS A 124 5.27 -10.05 3.34
CA LYS A 124 6.44 -10.28 4.21
C LYS A 124 6.13 -10.06 5.69
N ALA A 125 5.35 -9.03 6.01
CA ALA A 125 4.95 -8.74 7.38
C ALA A 125 4.04 -9.84 7.94
N HIS A 126 3.11 -10.33 7.13
CA HIS A 126 2.22 -11.43 7.48
C HIS A 126 3.01 -12.73 7.69
N GLU A 127 3.93 -13.07 6.80
CA GLU A 127 4.84 -14.21 6.97
C GLU A 127 5.67 -14.10 8.25
N SER A 128 6.17 -12.91 8.57
CA SER A 128 6.93 -12.66 9.80
C SER A 128 6.06 -12.80 11.05
N CYS A 129 4.81 -12.35 11.01
CA CYS A 129 3.83 -12.60 12.06
C CYS A 129 3.60 -14.11 12.22
N CYS A 130 3.23 -14.82 11.15
CA CYS A 130 2.84 -16.23 11.23
C CYS A 130 3.98 -17.18 11.54
N SER A 131 5.23 -16.79 11.26
CA SER A 131 6.43 -17.56 11.57
C SER A 131 6.96 -17.31 12.98
N CYS A 132 6.33 -16.42 13.75
CA CYS A 132 6.70 -16.14 15.13
C CYS A 132 6.19 -17.26 16.06
N LEU A 133 7.08 -18.15 16.49
CA LEU A 133 6.79 -19.33 17.33
C LEU A 133 7.37 -19.20 18.73
#